data_AF-A0A8T2UC50-F1
#
_entry.id   AF-A0A8T2UC50-F1
#
_cell.length_a   1.000
_cell.length_b   1.000
_cell.length_c   1.000
_cell.angle_alpha   90.00
_cell.angle_beta   90.00
_cell.angle_gamma   90.00
#
_symmetry.space_group_name_H-M   'P 1'
#
loop_
_entity.id
_entity.type
_entity.pdbx_description
1 polymer ?
#
loop_
_entity_poly.entity_id
_entity_poly.type
_entity_poly.pdbx_seq_one_letter_code
_entity_poly.pdbx_strand_id
1 'polypeptide(L)'
;MDRLHPRRDKFHFVLVHGSGHGAWCWYKVIARLEGAGHTVTALDLASSGIHKSDAGSIGSVAEYVSPLMNFLAHSVLDHQVVLVGHSLGGCAISYAMEAYPEKISKAIFISAFMPRSGDYFVDPQLLQELVSNGLVRLLHIANHSEANSCEPIAMYFDSKNALQYLYNKSSEEVSVLT
;
A
#
# COMPACT_ATOMS: atom_id res chain seq x y z
N MET A 1 13.41 -39.80 -16.35
CA MET A 1 13.43 -38.53 -17.10
C MET A 1 12.94 -37.45 -16.16
N ASP A 2 13.87 -36.79 -15.46
CA ASP A 2 13.56 -35.66 -14.60
C ASP A 2 13.16 -34.47 -15.46
N ARG A 3 11.90 -34.04 -15.35
CA ARG A 3 11.47 -32.77 -15.89
C ARG A 3 12.09 -31.68 -15.02
N LEU A 4 13.26 -31.19 -15.39
CA LEU A 4 13.83 -29.94 -14.88
C LEU A 4 12.77 -28.85 -15.09
N HIS A 5 12.06 -28.52 -14.02
CA HIS A 5 11.24 -27.31 -14.02
C HIS A 5 12.22 -26.15 -14.13
N PRO A 6 11.97 -25.16 -15.01
CA PRO A 6 12.79 -23.95 -15.03
C PRO A 6 12.83 -23.39 -13.60
N ARG A 7 14.02 -23.04 -13.10
CA ARG A 7 14.13 -22.36 -11.80
C ARG A 7 13.23 -21.14 -11.89
N ARG A 8 12.15 -21.11 -11.09
CA ARG A 8 11.37 -19.87 -10.94
C ARG A 8 12.32 -18.85 -10.33
N ASP A 9 12.38 -17.67 -10.93
CA ASP A 9 13.13 -16.57 -10.36
C ASP A 9 12.64 -16.31 -8.94
N LYS A 10 13.58 -16.33 -8.00
CA LYS A 10 13.29 -16.03 -6.59
C LYS A 10 13.28 -14.52 -6.42
N PHE A 11 12.12 -13.98 -6.06
CA PHE A 11 11.95 -12.56 -5.78
C PHE A 11 11.87 -12.32 -4.27
N HIS A 12 12.18 -11.09 -3.88
CA HIS A 12 11.91 -10.57 -2.56
C HIS A 12 10.80 -9.51 -2.66
N PHE A 13 9.61 -9.86 -2.18
CA PHE A 13 8.46 -8.96 -2.14
C PHE A 13 8.44 -8.14 -0.85
N VAL A 14 8.29 -6.83 -0.97
CA VAL A 14 8.07 -5.93 0.16
C VAL A 14 6.65 -5.39 0.09
N LEU A 15 5.83 -5.77 1.06
CA LEU A 15 4.39 -5.49 1.09
C LEU A 15 4.09 -4.32 2.02
N VAL A 16 3.45 -3.29 1.47
CA VAL A 16 3.15 -2.02 2.14
C VAL A 16 1.64 -1.81 2.18
N HIS A 17 1.09 -1.71 3.38
CA HIS A 17 -0.35 -1.61 3.63
C HIS A 17 -0.92 -0.22 3.31
N GLY A 18 -2.26 -0.14 3.26
CA GLY A 18 -3.00 1.12 3.12
C GLY A 18 -3.39 1.74 4.47
N SER A 19 -4.14 2.85 4.43
CA SER A 19 -4.60 3.53 5.65
C SER A 19 -5.42 2.60 6.56
N GLY A 20 -5.24 2.72 7.88
CA GLY A 20 -5.97 1.93 8.89
C GLY A 20 -5.56 0.44 8.98
N HIS A 21 -4.49 0.04 8.31
CA HIS A 21 -4.02 -1.36 8.28
C HIS A 21 -2.62 -1.49 8.89
N GLY A 22 -2.03 -2.67 8.76
CA GLY A 22 -0.65 -3.01 9.11
C GLY A 22 -0.19 -4.21 8.27
N ALA A 23 1.03 -4.69 8.50
CA ALA A 23 1.60 -5.89 7.90
C ALA A 23 0.65 -7.11 7.99
N TRP A 24 -0.14 -7.18 9.07
CA TRP A 24 -1.10 -8.26 9.33
C TRP A 24 -2.11 -8.47 8.19
N CYS A 25 -2.46 -7.44 7.41
CA CYS A 25 -3.45 -7.58 6.35
C CYS A 25 -2.95 -8.48 5.20
N TRP A 26 -1.64 -8.69 5.10
CA TRP A 26 -1.00 -9.45 4.04
C TRP A 26 -0.84 -10.95 4.34
N TYR A 27 -1.28 -11.46 5.51
CA TYR A 27 -0.94 -12.82 5.96
C TYR A 27 -1.22 -13.92 4.92
N LYS A 28 -2.34 -13.85 4.18
CA LYS A 28 -2.66 -14.82 3.12
C LYS A 28 -1.72 -14.71 1.92
N VAL A 29 -1.33 -13.50 1.55
CA VAL A 29 -0.43 -13.23 0.43
C VAL A 29 0.98 -13.68 0.76
N ILE A 30 1.45 -13.39 1.98
CA ILE A 30 2.72 -13.88 2.51
C ILE A 30 2.78 -15.41 2.37
N ALA A 31 1.80 -16.12 2.92
CA ALA A 31 1.77 -17.59 2.87
C ALA A 31 1.79 -18.15 1.44
N ARG A 32 1.12 -17.48 0.48
CA ARG A 32 1.09 -17.91 -0.92
C ARG A 32 2.43 -17.67 -1.64
N LEU A 33 3.05 -16.51 -1.43
CA LEU A 33 4.32 -16.15 -2.06
C LEU A 33 5.49 -16.97 -1.48
N GLU A 34 5.53 -17.15 -0.17
CA GLU A 34 6.52 -18.01 0.49
C GLU A 34 6.35 -19.48 0.08
N GLY A 35 5.10 -19.96 0.00
CA GLY A 35 4.80 -21.30 -0.52
C GLY A 35 5.21 -21.51 -1.99
N ALA A 36 5.37 -20.43 -2.76
CA ALA A 36 5.90 -20.44 -4.12
C ALA A 36 7.44 -20.34 -4.19
N GLY A 37 8.12 -20.19 -3.05
CA GLY A 37 9.58 -20.12 -2.92
C GLY A 37 10.17 -18.71 -2.91
N HIS A 38 9.34 -17.66 -2.81
CA HIS A 38 9.79 -16.27 -2.74
C HIS A 38 10.10 -15.85 -1.29
N THR A 39 10.91 -14.80 -1.14
CA THR A 39 11.10 -14.13 0.15
C THR A 39 10.06 -13.01 0.28
N VAL A 40 9.48 -12.82 1.46
CA VAL A 40 8.48 -11.78 1.68
C VAL A 40 8.79 -10.99 2.95
N THR A 41 8.63 -9.68 2.88
CA THR A 41 8.68 -8.78 4.03
C THR A 41 7.42 -7.91 4.00
N ALA A 42 6.53 -8.07 4.97
CA ALA A 42 5.44 -7.13 5.17
C ALA A 42 5.81 -6.17 6.30
N LEU A 43 5.63 -4.88 6.07
CA LEU A 43 6.04 -3.84 7.01
C LEU A 43 4.83 -3.16 7.63
N ASP A 44 4.93 -2.86 8.93
CA ASP A 44 4.10 -1.83 9.55
C ASP A 44 4.76 -0.47 9.29
N LEU A 45 4.03 0.45 8.65
CA LEU A 45 4.42 1.86 8.60
C LEU A 45 4.27 2.49 9.99
N ALA A 46 4.78 3.72 10.17
CA ALA A 46 4.71 4.35 11.48
C ALA A 46 3.25 4.50 11.94
N SER A 47 3.02 4.28 13.23
CA SER A 47 1.71 4.30 13.88
C SER A 47 0.68 3.30 13.31
N SER A 48 1.15 2.26 12.63
CA SER A 48 0.29 1.26 11.98
C SER A 48 0.56 -0.13 12.53
N GLY A 49 -0.44 -1.02 12.46
CA GLY A 49 -0.32 -2.39 12.97
C GLY A 49 0.15 -2.45 14.43
N ILE A 50 1.34 -3.03 14.66
CA ILE A 50 1.95 -3.11 16.00
C ILE A 50 3.10 -2.11 16.21
N HIS A 51 3.30 -1.16 15.28
CA HIS A 51 4.29 -0.10 15.43
C HIS A 51 3.95 0.77 16.65
N LYS A 52 4.95 1.04 17.49
CA LYS A 52 4.75 1.65 18.83
C LYS A 52 4.60 3.16 18.85
N SER A 53 4.90 3.84 17.74
CA SER A 53 4.75 5.29 17.66
C SER A 53 3.29 5.71 17.79
N ASP A 54 3.02 6.74 18.56
CA ASP A 54 1.69 7.33 18.67
C ASP A 54 1.29 8.07 17.39
N ALA A 55 0.03 7.97 16.98
CA ALA A 55 -0.46 8.60 15.75
C ALA A 55 -0.34 10.13 15.81
N GLY A 56 -0.57 10.74 16.98
CA GLY A 56 -0.43 12.18 17.19
C GLY A 56 1.01 12.67 17.12
N SER A 57 2.00 11.76 17.18
CA SER A 57 3.42 12.09 17.05
C SER A 57 3.94 12.07 15.61
N ILE A 58 3.16 11.57 14.64
CA ILE A 58 3.55 11.54 13.22
C ILE A 58 3.09 12.82 12.54
N GLY A 59 4.02 13.77 12.34
CA GLY A 59 3.74 15.08 11.77
C GLY A 59 3.97 15.18 10.26
N SER A 60 4.60 14.17 9.66
CA SER A 60 4.99 14.22 8.25
C SER A 60 4.91 12.87 7.54
N VAL A 61 4.84 12.94 6.22
CA VAL A 61 4.93 11.78 5.32
C VAL A 61 6.23 11.02 5.53
N ALA A 62 7.36 11.73 5.64
CA ALA A 62 8.67 11.12 5.81
C ALA A 62 8.74 10.28 7.11
N GLU A 63 8.15 10.76 8.20
CA GLU A 63 8.02 10.00 9.44
C GLU A 63 7.10 8.80 9.28
N TYR A 64 5.96 8.95 8.60
CA TYR A 64 5.03 7.85 8.34
C TYR A 64 5.68 6.70 7.55
N VAL A 65 6.40 7.02 6.48
CA VAL A 65 7.07 6.01 5.62
C VAL A 65 8.41 5.54 6.15
N SER A 66 8.90 6.10 7.26
CA SER A 66 10.24 5.83 7.79
C SER A 66 10.56 4.34 7.99
N PRO A 67 9.64 3.44 8.39
CA PRO A 67 9.98 2.02 8.49
C PRO A 67 10.36 1.38 7.15
N LEU A 68 9.68 1.76 6.06
CA LEU A 68 10.01 1.33 4.70
C LEU A 68 11.37 1.87 4.26
N MET A 69 11.61 3.16 4.51
CA MET A 69 12.88 3.80 4.15
C MET A 69 14.05 3.19 4.91
N ASN A 70 13.87 2.95 6.21
CA ASN A 70 14.87 2.30 7.06
C ASN A 70 15.14 0.87 6.60
N PHE A 71 14.10 0.10 6.24
CA PHE A 71 14.27 -1.23 5.68
C PHE A 71 15.11 -1.19 4.40
N LEU A 72 14.78 -0.31 3.45
CA LEU A 72 15.52 -0.21 2.19
C LEU A 72 16.96 0.28 2.40
N ALA A 73 17.18 1.24 3.31
CA ALA A 73 18.50 1.78 3.61
C ALA A 73 19.47 0.74 4.19
N HIS A 74 19.00 -0.09 5.13
CA HIS A 74 19.87 -0.94 5.96
C HIS A 74 19.83 -2.43 5.60
N SER A 75 18.88 -2.87 4.79
CA SER A 75 18.82 -4.29 4.41
C SER A 75 19.97 -4.65 3.48
N VAL A 76 20.68 -5.72 3.81
CA VAL A 76 21.59 -6.39 2.88
C VAL A 76 20.70 -7.21 1.94
N LEU A 77 20.45 -6.65 0.76
CA LEU A 77 19.62 -7.28 -0.26
C LEU A 77 20.54 -7.95 -1.28
N ASP A 78 20.39 -9.27 -1.46
CA ASP A 78 21.14 -10.01 -2.49
C ASP A 78 20.80 -9.50 -3.90
N HIS A 79 19.56 -9.04 -4.08
CA HIS A 79 19.00 -8.53 -5.33
C HIS A 79 17.99 -7.40 -5.06
N GLN A 80 17.64 -6.65 -6.11
CA GLN A 80 16.57 -5.66 -6.04
C GLN A 80 15.23 -6.28 -5.59
N VAL A 81 14.42 -5.53 -4.84
CA VAL A 81 13.11 -5.97 -4.35
C VAL A 81 11.99 -5.68 -5.34
N VAL A 82 10.85 -6.34 -5.13
CA VAL A 82 9.56 -5.98 -5.74
C VAL A 82 8.72 -5.27 -4.68
N LEU A 83 8.44 -3.97 -4.87
CA LEU A 83 7.56 -3.22 -3.98
C LEU A 83 6.10 -3.46 -4.34
N VAL A 84 5.26 -3.66 -3.33
CA VAL A 84 3.81 -3.82 -3.49
C VAL A 84 3.10 -2.88 -2.53
N GLY A 85 2.35 -1.92 -3.07
CA GLY A 85 1.60 -0.92 -2.30
C GLY A 85 0.11 -1.10 -2.48
N HIS A 86 -0.64 -1.14 -1.37
CA HIS A 86 -2.11 -1.17 -1.39
C HIS A 86 -2.69 0.17 -0.95
N SER A 87 -3.69 0.70 -1.68
CA SER A 87 -4.37 1.96 -1.33
C SER A 87 -3.36 3.10 -1.06
N LEU A 88 -3.38 3.72 0.13
CA LEU A 88 -2.41 4.72 0.56
C LEU A 88 -0.95 4.26 0.52
N GLY A 89 -0.71 2.94 0.62
CA GLY A 89 0.61 2.34 0.47
C GLY A 89 1.23 2.58 -0.91
N GLY A 90 0.42 2.90 -1.93
CA GLY A 90 0.90 3.35 -3.23
C GLY A 90 1.79 4.59 -3.15
N CYS A 91 1.38 5.60 -2.36
CA CYS A 91 2.19 6.81 -2.16
C CYS A 91 3.50 6.49 -1.44
N ALA A 92 3.48 5.58 -0.47
CA ALA A 92 4.67 5.16 0.26
C ALA A 92 5.69 4.44 -0.66
N ILE A 93 5.23 3.55 -1.54
CA ILE A 93 6.13 2.90 -2.49
C ILE A 93 6.64 3.87 -3.57
N SER A 94 5.83 4.85 -4.01
CA SER A 94 6.31 5.92 -4.90
C SER A 94 7.41 6.76 -4.26
N TYR A 95 7.26 7.11 -2.98
CA TYR A 95 8.30 7.81 -2.22
C TYR A 95 9.60 7.00 -2.15
N ALA A 96 9.50 5.69 -1.90
CA ALA A 96 10.64 4.79 -1.89
C ALA A 96 11.29 4.61 -3.27
N MET A 97 10.50 4.57 -4.34
CA MET A 97 10.98 4.49 -5.72
C MET A 97 11.82 5.69 -6.13
N GLU A 98 11.42 6.88 -5.69
CA GLU A 98 12.20 8.11 -5.95
C GLU A 98 13.52 8.11 -5.17
N ALA A 99 13.49 7.66 -3.92
CA ALA A 99 14.65 7.71 -3.03
C ALA A 99 15.67 6.58 -3.22
N TYR A 100 15.22 5.38 -3.63
CA TYR A 100 16.07 4.19 -3.81
C TYR A 100 15.76 3.43 -5.12
N PRO A 101 15.75 4.09 -6.29
CA PRO A 101 15.41 3.45 -7.57
C PRO A 101 16.33 2.27 -7.88
N GLU A 102 17.58 2.30 -7.43
CA GLU A 102 18.58 1.24 -7.64
C GLU A 102 18.29 -0.03 -6.85
N LYS A 103 17.45 0.03 -5.80
CA LYS A 103 17.08 -1.13 -4.97
C LYS A 103 15.79 -1.81 -5.41
N ILE A 104 15.08 -1.27 -6.40
CA ILE A 104 13.72 -1.68 -6.76
C ILE A 104 13.68 -2.15 -8.21
N SER A 105 13.29 -3.41 -8.41
CA SER A 105 13.19 -4.02 -9.75
C SER A 105 11.84 -3.76 -10.40
N LYS A 106 10.77 -3.75 -9.58
CA LYS A 106 9.38 -3.59 -9.99
C LYS A 106 8.58 -2.96 -8.85
N ALA A 107 7.54 -2.22 -9.21
CA ALA A 107 6.54 -1.69 -8.31
C ALA A 107 5.14 -2.15 -8.74
N ILE A 108 4.33 -2.59 -7.79
CA ILE A 108 2.98 -3.11 -8.00
C ILE A 108 2.01 -2.28 -7.16
N PHE A 109 1.04 -1.64 -7.82
CA PHE A 109 0.01 -0.82 -7.21
C PHE A 109 -1.31 -1.60 -7.17
N ILE A 110 -1.78 -1.97 -5.97
CA ILE A 110 -3.01 -2.74 -5.77
C ILE A 110 -4.09 -1.81 -5.26
N SER A 111 -5.01 -1.41 -6.16
CA SER A 111 -6.07 -0.45 -5.82
C SER A 111 -5.50 0.77 -5.07
N ALA A 112 -4.38 1.28 -5.57
CA ALA A 112 -3.49 2.17 -4.84
C ALA A 112 -3.32 3.51 -5.54
N PHE A 113 -3.04 4.55 -4.78
CA PHE A 113 -2.69 5.85 -5.35
C PHE A 113 -1.35 5.74 -6.08
N MET A 114 -1.29 6.28 -7.29
CA MET A 114 -0.09 6.29 -8.13
C MET A 114 0.25 7.75 -8.50
N PRO A 115 0.87 8.51 -7.57
CA PRO A 115 1.15 9.93 -7.76
C PRO A 115 2.18 10.16 -8.88
N ARG A 116 2.07 11.29 -9.57
CA ARG A 116 3.05 11.76 -10.54
C ARG A 116 4.11 12.62 -9.85
N SER A 117 5.25 12.81 -10.52
CA SER A 117 6.24 13.79 -10.09
C SER A 117 5.60 15.17 -9.98
N GLY A 118 5.74 15.80 -8.82
CA GLY A 118 5.14 17.09 -8.49
C GLY A 118 3.77 17.01 -7.80
N ASP A 119 3.14 15.83 -7.72
CA ASP A 119 1.90 15.65 -6.95
C ASP A 119 2.20 15.60 -5.44
N TYR A 120 1.20 15.99 -4.65
CA TYR A 120 1.24 15.81 -3.20
C TYR A 120 1.07 14.34 -2.81
N PHE A 121 1.67 13.94 -1.67
CA PHE A 121 1.57 12.56 -1.17
C PHE A 121 0.12 12.13 -0.92
N VAL A 122 -0.70 13.02 -0.37
CA VAL A 122 -2.16 12.95 -0.44
C VAL A 122 -2.60 14.39 -0.69
N ASP A 123 -3.19 14.64 -1.85
CA ASP A 123 -3.77 15.95 -2.14
C ASP A 123 -5.06 16.13 -1.32
N PRO A 124 -5.17 17.18 -0.48
CA PRO A 124 -6.41 17.48 0.25
C PRO A 124 -7.62 17.64 -0.67
N GLN A 125 -7.40 18.15 -1.89
CA GLN A 125 -8.45 18.29 -2.91
C GLN A 125 -8.87 16.93 -3.45
N LEU A 126 -7.93 16.00 -3.61
CA LEU A 126 -8.25 14.61 -3.95
C LEU A 126 -9.14 13.98 -2.88
N LEU A 127 -8.84 14.11 -1.58
CA LEU A 127 -9.70 13.56 -0.53
C LEU A 127 -11.11 14.17 -0.57
N GLN A 128 -11.21 15.49 -0.76
CA GLN A 128 -12.48 16.18 -0.91
C GLN A 128 -13.25 15.70 -2.17
N GLU A 129 -12.58 15.52 -3.30
CA GLU A 129 -13.16 15.01 -4.54
C GLU A 129 -13.62 13.56 -4.40
N LEU A 130 -12.81 12.71 -3.77
CA LEU A 130 -13.13 11.31 -3.49
C LEU A 130 -14.42 11.19 -2.68
N VAL A 131 -14.60 12.05 -1.68
CA VAL A 131 -15.84 12.10 -0.89
C VAL A 131 -17.00 12.69 -1.69
N SER A 132 -16.78 13.83 -2.36
CA SER A 132 -17.83 14.57 -3.08
C SER A 132 -18.39 13.80 -4.29
N ASN A 133 -17.52 13.04 -4.98
CA ASN A 133 -17.90 12.19 -6.11
C ASN A 133 -18.39 10.80 -5.66
N GLY A 134 -18.50 10.57 -4.36
CA GLY A 134 -19.02 9.34 -3.79
C GLY A 134 -18.11 8.12 -3.95
N LEU A 135 -16.85 8.33 -4.35
CA LEU A 135 -15.87 7.25 -4.42
C LEU A 135 -15.55 6.72 -3.03
N VAL A 136 -15.42 7.61 -2.04
CA VAL A 136 -15.23 7.25 -0.64
C VAL A 136 -16.43 7.74 0.17
N ARG A 137 -17.16 6.82 0.79
CA ARG A 137 -18.14 7.17 1.81
C ARG A 137 -17.56 6.92 3.18
N LEU A 138 -17.48 7.98 3.98
CA LEU A 138 -17.24 7.87 5.39
C LEU A 138 -18.50 7.33 6.06
N LEU A 139 -18.38 6.16 6.69
CA LEU A 139 -19.47 5.45 7.32
C LEU A 139 -19.33 5.53 8.84
N HIS A 140 -20.40 5.94 9.49
CA HIS A 140 -20.61 5.70 10.91
C HIS A 140 -21.10 4.26 11.08
N ILE A 141 -20.29 3.42 11.69
CA ILE A 141 -20.77 2.14 12.20
C ILE A 141 -21.12 2.39 13.66
N ALA A 142 -22.40 2.59 13.94
CA ALA A 142 -22.87 2.75 15.31
C ALA A 142 -22.67 1.42 16.05
N ASN A 143 -21.69 1.36 16.95
CA ASN A 143 -21.70 0.34 17.99
C ASN A 143 -22.83 0.69 18.95
N HIS A 144 -23.73 -0.26 19.21
CA HIS A 144 -24.90 -0.08 20.09
C HIS A 144 -24.57 0.40 21.52
N SER A 145 -23.30 0.48 21.90
CA SER A 145 -22.85 0.84 23.25
C SER A 145 -22.34 2.28 23.44
N GLU A 146 -22.08 3.07 22.40
CA GLU A 146 -21.56 4.44 22.57
C GLU A 146 -22.19 5.43 21.59
N ALA A 147 -23.32 6.00 21.99
CA ALA A 147 -24.12 6.91 21.17
C ALA A 147 -23.55 8.34 21.04
N ASN A 148 -22.27 8.60 21.34
CA ASN A 148 -21.73 9.97 21.42
C ASN A 148 -20.44 10.27 20.62
N SER A 149 -19.86 9.33 19.88
CA SER A 149 -18.75 9.67 18.96
C SER A 149 -19.28 10.04 17.58
N CYS A 150 -19.21 11.32 17.22
CA CYS A 150 -19.71 11.87 15.95
C CYS A 150 -18.77 11.60 14.75
N GLU A 151 -17.68 10.85 14.93
CA GLU A 151 -16.67 10.63 13.90
C GLU A 151 -16.88 9.30 13.16
N PRO A 152 -16.73 9.28 11.82
CA PRO A 152 -16.88 8.06 11.03
C PRO A 152 -15.74 7.08 11.31
N ILE A 153 -16.06 5.79 11.43
CA ILE A 153 -15.09 4.73 11.77
C ILE A 153 -14.80 3.75 10.62
N ALA A 154 -15.42 3.95 9.46
CA ALA A 154 -15.15 3.16 8.27
C ALA A 154 -15.17 4.00 6.99
N MET A 155 -14.48 3.51 5.96
CA MET A 155 -14.50 4.06 4.60
C MET A 155 -14.98 2.99 3.63
N TYR A 156 -15.99 3.32 2.82
CA TYR A 156 -16.48 2.49 1.73
C TYR A 156 -16.01 3.04 0.40
N PHE A 157 -15.46 2.18 -0.47
CA PHE A 157 -15.02 2.55 -1.82
C PHE A 157 -16.03 2.09 -2.88
N ASP A 158 -16.54 3.01 -3.69
CA ASP A 158 -17.43 2.68 -4.81
C ASP A 158 -16.63 2.05 -5.96
N SER A 159 -16.92 0.78 -6.26
CA SER A 159 -16.26 0.03 -7.31
C SER A 159 -16.46 0.62 -8.70
N LYS A 160 -17.58 1.33 -8.97
CA LYS A 160 -17.87 1.87 -10.30
C LYS A 160 -16.95 3.03 -10.69
N ASN A 161 -16.52 3.81 -9.71
CA ASN A 161 -15.70 5.00 -9.93
C ASN A 161 -14.20 4.72 -9.68
N ALA A 162 -13.85 3.56 -9.11
CA ALA A 162 -12.47 3.21 -8.73
C ALA A 162 -11.48 3.26 -9.90
N LEU A 163 -11.92 2.91 -11.12
CA LEU A 163 -11.10 2.98 -12.34
C LEU A 163 -10.58 4.39 -12.62
N GLN A 164 -11.41 5.42 -12.44
CA GLN A 164 -11.06 6.81 -12.74
C GLN A 164 -10.00 7.38 -11.80
N TYR A 165 -9.83 6.82 -10.59
CA TYR A 165 -8.98 7.40 -9.56
C TYR A 165 -7.79 6.52 -9.18
N LEU A 166 -7.98 5.19 -9.11
CA LEU A 166 -6.93 4.24 -8.71
C LEU A 166 -6.21 3.61 -9.91
N TYR A 167 -6.84 3.59 -11.08
CA TYR A 167 -6.32 2.93 -12.30
C TYR A 167 -6.25 3.88 -13.49
N ASN A 168 -6.26 5.19 -13.24
CA ASN A 168 -6.34 6.26 -14.23
C ASN A 168 -5.20 6.32 -15.26
N LYS A 169 -4.20 5.46 -15.10
CA LYS A 169 -3.02 5.32 -15.94
C LYS A 169 -2.66 3.87 -16.27
N SER A 170 -3.52 2.92 -15.89
CA SER A 170 -3.43 1.57 -16.41
C SER A 170 -3.73 1.60 -17.92
N SER A 171 -2.98 0.83 -18.71
CA SER A 171 -3.34 0.63 -20.12
C SER A 171 -4.71 -0.05 -20.20
N GLU A 172 -5.45 0.13 -21.31
CA GLU A 172 -6.78 -0.48 -21.48
C GLU A 172 -6.77 -2.01 -21.28
N GLU A 173 -5.65 -2.68 -21.57
CA GLU A 173 -5.45 -4.12 -21.36
C GLU A 173 -5.43 -4.55 -19.87
N VAL A 174 -5.05 -3.66 -18.94
CA VAL A 174 -4.97 -3.96 -17.49
C VAL A 174 -6.30 -3.69 -16.79
N SER A 175 -7.17 -2.88 -17.39
CA SER A 175 -8.47 -2.45 -16.83
C SER A 175 -9.58 -3.52 -16.90
N VAL A 176 -9.33 -4.68 -17.53
CA VAL A 176 -10.35 -5.70 -17.84
C VAL A 176 -10.54 -6.73 -16.70
N LEU A 177 -9.88 -6.55 -15.54
CA LEU A 177 -9.93 -7.50 -14.41
C LEU A 177 -10.60 -6.96 -13.14
N THR A 178 -11.32 -5.84 -13.23
CA THR A 178 -12.17 -5.28 -12.16
C THR A 178 -13.62 -5.28 -12.58
#